data_AF-F0X2M1-F1
#
_entry.id   AF-F0X2M1-F1
#
_cell.length_a   1.000
_cell.length_b   1.000
_cell.length_c   1.000
_cell.angle_alpha   90.00
_cell.angle_beta   90.00
_cell.angle_gamma   90.00
#
_symmetry.space_group_name_H-M   'P 1'
#
loop_
_entity.id
_entity.type
_entity.pdbx_description
1 polymer ?
#
loop_
_entity_poly.entity_id
_entity_poly.type
_entity_poly.pdbx_seq_one_letter_code
_entity_poly.pdbx_strand_id
1 'polypeptide(L)'
;MVKLFKQGKANSVTNPFLEGQSRTKMEQEDPRMKNRPYRSLVGSLLYISTGTRPDIAFSVCQLIRHLEKPSEEHWNVAIRVLRYLKTTASNGIIYQEGKNWIQTSAYSDADWASNKDSRKSMSGTMDMINESPVIFKSKFQR
;
A
#
# COMPACT_ATOMS: atom_id res chain seq x y z
N MET A 1 6.44 4.34 -13.88
CA MET A 1 6.80 3.65 -12.62
C MET A 1 7.54 2.32 -12.82
N VAL A 2 6.95 1.31 -13.46
CA VAL A 2 7.58 -0.04 -13.60
C VAL A 2 8.96 -0.02 -14.29
N LYS A 3 9.11 0.77 -15.37
CA LYS A 3 10.41 0.94 -16.07
C LYS A 3 11.46 1.65 -15.19
N LEU A 4 11.04 2.64 -14.39
CA LEU A 4 11.91 3.45 -13.53
C LEU A 4 12.66 2.59 -12.50
N PHE A 5 11.98 1.59 -11.92
CA PHE A 5 12.58 0.68 -10.94
C PHE A 5 13.08 -0.64 -11.55
N LYS A 6 13.30 -0.67 -12.87
CA LYS A 6 13.82 -1.84 -13.61
C LYS A 6 12.99 -3.13 -13.45
N GLN A 7 11.69 -3.02 -13.21
CA GLN A 7 10.76 -4.16 -13.03
C GLN A 7 10.02 -4.57 -14.32
N GLY A 8 10.52 -4.16 -15.49
CA GLY A 8 9.88 -4.43 -16.78
C GLY A 8 9.67 -5.92 -17.07
N LYS A 9 10.64 -6.78 -16.75
CA LYS A 9 10.61 -8.24 -16.97
C LYS A 9 10.19 -9.06 -15.73
N ALA A 10 9.76 -8.39 -14.66
CA ALA A 10 9.43 -9.08 -13.42
C ALA A 10 8.17 -9.95 -13.55
N ASN A 11 8.18 -11.12 -12.89
CA ASN A 11 7.08 -12.08 -12.90
C ASN A 11 5.81 -11.50 -12.28
N SER A 12 4.66 -11.94 -12.75
CA SER A 12 3.36 -11.51 -12.24
C SER A 12 3.14 -11.94 -10.78
N VAL A 13 2.32 -11.16 -10.05
CA VAL A 13 1.96 -11.43 -8.64
C VAL A 13 0.48 -11.13 -8.45
N THR A 14 -0.24 -11.99 -7.74
CA THR A 14 -1.69 -11.89 -7.51
C THR A 14 -2.08 -11.14 -6.24
N ASN A 15 -1.18 -11.00 -5.26
CA ASN A 15 -1.42 -10.26 -4.02
C ASN A 15 -0.33 -9.21 -3.70
N PRO A 16 -0.71 -8.01 -3.23
CA PRO A 16 0.26 -6.96 -2.89
C PRO A 16 1.03 -7.26 -1.59
N PHE A 17 0.46 -8.06 -0.70
CA PHE A 17 0.99 -8.40 0.62
C PHE A 17 1.12 -9.92 0.79
N LEU A 18 2.17 -10.37 1.48
CA LEU A 18 2.29 -11.75 1.97
C LEU A 18 2.11 -11.74 3.49
N GLU A 19 1.18 -12.55 3.98
CA GLU A 19 1.04 -12.80 5.41
C GLU A 19 2.34 -13.36 5.98
N GLY A 20 2.75 -12.84 7.14
CA GLY A 20 3.97 -13.26 7.82
C GLY A 20 5.27 -12.58 7.36
N GLN A 21 5.25 -11.70 6.35
CA GLN A 21 6.44 -10.95 5.90
C GLN A 21 6.83 -9.75 6.79
N SER A 22 6.05 -9.47 7.84
CA SER A 22 6.46 -8.57 8.93
C SER A 22 7.31 -9.36 9.93
N ARG A 23 8.51 -9.76 9.52
CA ARG A 23 9.48 -10.40 10.41
C ARG A 23 10.55 -9.39 10.82
N THR A 24 10.26 -8.77 11.96
CA THR A 24 11.22 -8.33 12.98
C THR A 24 12.05 -7.08 12.69
N LYS A 25 12.18 -6.25 13.75
CA LYS A 25 13.20 -5.22 13.92
C LYS A 25 14.58 -5.71 13.46
N MET A 26 15.04 -5.18 12.34
CA MET A 26 16.48 -4.97 12.12
C MET A 26 16.66 -3.46 12.02
N GLU A 27 16.88 -2.83 13.18
CA GLU A 27 17.22 -1.39 13.30
C GLU A 27 18.68 -1.09 12.93
N GLN A 28 19.35 -2.03 12.25
CA GLN A 28 20.67 -1.83 11.69
C GLN A 28 20.55 -1.37 10.25
N GLU A 29 21.37 -0.38 9.87
CA GLU A 29 21.48 0.03 8.48
C GLU A 29 21.89 -1.17 7.63
N ASP A 30 21.05 -1.58 6.69
CA ASP A 30 21.40 -2.60 5.73
C ASP A 30 22.27 -1.95 4.63
N PRO A 31 23.56 -2.31 4.50
CA PRO A 31 24.44 -1.71 3.50
C PRO A 31 23.91 -1.87 2.07
N ARG A 32 23.09 -2.90 1.82
CA ARG A 32 22.47 -3.17 0.51
C ARG A 32 21.40 -2.15 0.13
N MET A 33 20.88 -1.39 1.11
CA MET A 33 19.86 -0.37 0.90
C MET A 33 20.42 1.03 0.59
N LYS A 34 21.72 1.27 0.84
CA LYS A 34 22.37 2.59 0.70
C LYS A 34 22.15 3.25 -0.67
N ASN A 35 22.12 2.45 -1.75
CA ASN A 35 21.95 2.92 -3.13
C ASN A 35 20.55 2.67 -3.71
N ARG A 36 19.59 2.20 -2.91
CA ARG A 36 18.23 1.88 -3.38
C ARG A 36 17.32 3.11 -3.23
N PRO A 37 16.57 3.50 -4.27
CA PRO A 37 15.63 4.62 -4.19
C PRO A 37 14.33 4.25 -3.45
N TYR A 38 14.42 3.73 -2.22
CA TYR A 38 13.28 3.23 -1.44
C TYR A 38 12.23 4.32 -1.18
N ARG A 39 12.65 5.50 -0.72
CA ARG A 39 11.73 6.62 -0.44
C ARG A 39 10.97 7.07 -1.69
N SER A 40 11.65 7.13 -2.83
CA SER A 40 11.03 7.49 -4.12
C SER A 40 10.00 6.44 -4.55
N LEU A 41 10.31 5.15 -4.39
CA LEU A 41 9.38 4.06 -4.68
C LEU A 41 8.13 4.14 -3.79
N VAL A 42 8.31 4.22 -2.48
CA VAL A 42 7.21 4.27 -1.51
C VAL A 42 6.36 5.51 -1.70
N GLY A 43 6.95 6.69 -1.94
CA GLY A 43 6.19 7.91 -2.23
C GLY A 43 5.36 7.80 -3.52
N SER A 44 5.92 7.16 -4.54
CA SER A 44 5.19 6.89 -5.78
C SER A 44 4.03 5.90 -5.56
N LEU A 45 4.24 4.87 -4.74
CA LEU A 45 3.19 3.91 -4.37
C LEU A 45 2.10 4.56 -3.52
N LEU A 46 2.46 5.48 -2.63
CA LEU A 46 1.51 6.27 -1.82
C LEU A 46 0.60 7.11 -2.71
N TYR A 47 1.15 7.78 -3.73
CA TYR A 47 0.34 8.53 -4.69
C TYR A 47 -0.72 7.65 -5.37
N ILE A 48 -0.32 6.48 -5.87
CA ILE A 48 -1.25 5.52 -6.50
C ILE A 48 -2.29 5.01 -5.50
N SER A 49 -1.83 4.68 -4.29
CA SER A 49 -2.65 4.18 -3.19
C SER A 49 -3.69 5.17 -2.67
N THR A 50 -3.48 6.47 -2.81
CA THR A 50 -4.44 7.50 -2.37
C THR A 50 -5.39 7.89 -3.51
N GLY A 51 -4.95 7.80 -4.77
CA GLY A 51 -5.73 8.28 -5.91
C GLY A 51 -6.60 7.21 -6.59
N THR A 52 -6.09 5.98 -6.77
CA THR A 52 -6.71 5.04 -7.73
C THR A 52 -6.78 3.59 -7.26
N ARG A 53 -5.97 3.19 -6.28
CA ARG A 53 -5.81 1.78 -5.89
C ARG A 53 -5.97 1.59 -4.38
N PRO A 54 -7.20 1.51 -3.86
CA PRO A 54 -7.47 1.27 -2.42
C PRO A 54 -6.90 -0.06 -1.93
N ASP A 55 -6.84 -1.05 -2.81
CA ASP A 55 -6.40 -2.42 -2.55
C ASP A 55 -4.92 -2.53 -2.12
N ILE A 56 -4.07 -1.54 -2.43
CA ILE A 56 -2.68 -1.51 -1.97
C ILE A 56 -2.48 -0.66 -0.70
N ALA A 57 -3.51 0.03 -0.21
CA ALA A 57 -3.36 1.04 0.84
C ALA A 57 -2.78 0.50 2.14
N PHE A 58 -3.22 -0.70 2.54
CA PHE A 58 -2.66 -1.39 3.67
C PHE A 58 -1.15 -1.66 3.51
N SER A 59 -0.75 -2.23 2.37
CA SER A 59 0.65 -2.60 2.10
C SER A 59 1.56 -1.38 2.10
N VAL A 60 1.11 -0.27 1.51
CA VAL A 60 1.87 0.97 1.47
C VAL A 60 1.97 1.60 2.86
N CYS A 61 0.91 1.58 3.66
CA CYS A 61 0.94 2.07 5.04
C CYS A 61 2.00 1.35 5.88
N GLN A 62 2.11 0.01 5.72
CA GLN A 62 3.16 -0.79 6.36
C GLN A 62 4.57 -0.39 5.89
N LEU A 63 4.77 -0.05 4.62
CA LEU A 63 6.10 0.33 4.09
C LEU A 63 6.57 1.73 4.53
N ILE A 64 5.64 2.66 4.75
CA ILE A 64 5.94 4.05 5.12
C ILE A 64 6.69 4.15 6.45
N ARG A 65 6.43 3.26 7.42
CA ARG A 65 7.12 3.29 8.71
C ARG A 65 8.64 3.08 8.61
N HIS A 66 9.10 2.44 7.53
CA HIS A 66 10.51 2.09 7.32
C HIS A 66 11.21 3.01 6.32
N LEU A 67 10.74 4.25 6.14
CA LEU A 67 11.35 5.23 5.24
C LEU A 67 12.75 5.70 5.68
N GLU A 68 13.01 5.71 6.99
CA GLU A 68 14.29 6.16 7.54
C GLU A 68 15.36 5.08 7.43
N LYS A 69 15.06 3.88 7.93
CA LYS A 69 15.96 2.72 7.94
C LYS A 69 15.28 1.52 7.28
N PRO A 70 15.21 1.46 5.93
CA PRO A 70 14.67 0.30 5.24
C PRO A 70 15.66 -0.87 5.25
N SER A 71 15.14 -2.09 5.24
CA SER A 71 15.90 -3.33 5.07
C SER A 71 15.70 -3.88 3.66
N GLU A 72 16.50 -4.85 3.25
CA GLU A 72 16.27 -5.56 1.98
C GLU A 72 14.88 -6.23 1.91
N GLU A 73 14.34 -6.70 3.04
CA GLU A 73 13.00 -7.25 3.10
C GLU A 73 11.93 -6.19 2.76
N HIS A 74 12.05 -4.98 3.32
CA HIS A 74 11.15 -3.87 2.98
C HIS A 74 11.22 -3.50 1.50
N TRP A 75 12.41 -3.51 0.91
CA TRP A 75 12.58 -3.31 -0.53
C TRP A 75 11.89 -4.39 -1.35
N ASN A 76 12.05 -5.66 -0.98
CA ASN A 76 11.42 -6.77 -1.69
C ASN A 76 9.88 -6.70 -1.61
N VAL A 77 9.33 -6.31 -0.46
CA VAL A 77 7.89 -6.06 -0.30
C VAL A 77 7.43 -4.90 -1.20
N ALA A 78 8.15 -3.78 -1.22
CA ALA A 78 7.81 -2.64 -2.08
C ALA A 78 7.86 -3.02 -3.59
N ILE A 79 8.85 -3.82 -3.99
CA ILE A 79 8.93 -4.36 -5.35
C ILE A 79 7.80 -5.33 -5.65
N ARG A 80 7.35 -6.14 -4.68
CA ARG A 80 6.17 -7.00 -4.83
C ARG A 80 4.92 -6.18 -5.12
N VAL A 81 4.67 -5.10 -4.37
CA VAL A 81 3.53 -4.19 -4.62
C VAL A 81 3.60 -3.63 -6.04
N LEU A 82 4.79 -3.20 -6.49
CA LEU A 82 4.99 -2.72 -7.85
C LEU A 82 4.69 -3.80 -8.92
N ARG A 83 5.07 -5.06 -8.67
CA ARG A 83 4.79 -6.19 -9.56
C ARG A 83 3.31 -6.53 -9.60
N TYR A 84 2.62 -6.43 -8.47
CA TYR A 84 1.18 -6.59 -8.38
C TYR A 84 0.45 -5.51 -9.20
N LEU A 85 0.85 -4.24 -9.06
CA LEU A 85 0.31 -3.13 -9.87
C LEU A 85 0.56 -3.33 -11.37
N LYS A 86 1.73 -3.85 -11.76
CA LYS A 86 2.02 -4.20 -13.15
C LYS A 86 1.05 -5.27 -13.68
N THR A 87 0.77 -6.29 -12.86
CA THR A 87 -0.11 -7.41 -13.23
C THR A 87 -1.57 -6.95 -13.36
N THR A 88 -1.97 -6.01 -12.50
CA THR A 88 -3.34 -5.49 -12.40
C THR A 88 -3.46 -4.09 -12.99
N ALA A 89 -2.65 -3.77 -14.01
CA ALA A 89 -2.60 -2.43 -14.60
C ALA A 89 -3.91 -2.01 -15.27
N SER A 90 -4.74 -2.99 -15.66
CA SER A 90 -6.08 -2.78 -16.20
C SER A 90 -7.16 -2.50 -15.14
N ASN A 91 -6.85 -2.68 -13.85
CA ASN A 91 -7.81 -2.46 -12.78
C ASN A 91 -7.85 -0.98 -12.42
N GLY A 92 -9.05 -0.42 -12.29
CA GLY A 92 -9.28 0.94 -11.87
C GLY A 92 -10.66 1.11 -11.25
N ILE A 93 -10.88 2.29 -10.66
CA ILE A 93 -12.17 2.67 -10.10
C ILE A 93 -13.05 3.17 -11.24
N ILE A 94 -14.27 2.65 -11.32
CA ILE A 94 -15.28 3.10 -12.28
C ILE A 94 -16.29 3.93 -11.49
N TYR A 95 -16.39 5.21 -11.84
CA TYR A 95 -17.43 6.09 -11.32
C TYR A 95 -18.66 5.96 -12.21
N GLN A 96 -19.79 5.65 -11.59
CA GLN A 96 -21.07 5.60 -12.27
C GLN A 96 -21.86 6.88 -11.98
N GLU A 97 -22.72 7.26 -12.91
CA GLU A 97 -23.66 8.34 -12.69
C GLU A 97 -24.61 7.94 -11.55
N GLY A 98 -24.78 8.84 -10.59
CA GLY A 98 -25.75 8.64 -9.52
C GLY A 98 -27.17 8.64 -10.06
N LYS A 99 -28.08 7.98 -9.34
CA LYS A 99 -29.52 8.23 -9.52
C LYS A 99 -29.83 9.69 -9.09
N ASN A 100 -31.09 10.09 -9.18
CA ASN A 100 -31.58 11.46 -8.96
C ASN A 100 -31.08 12.24 -7.70
N TRP A 101 -30.41 11.60 -6.73
CA TRP A 101 -29.79 12.23 -5.57
C TRP A 101 -28.40 11.63 -5.27
N ILE A 102 -27.55 12.43 -4.61
CA ILE A 102 -26.21 11.99 -4.16
C ILE A 102 -26.38 11.07 -2.94
N GLN A 103 -25.94 9.82 -3.05
CA GLN A 103 -25.89 8.87 -1.93
C GLN A 103 -24.46 8.75 -1.41
N THR A 104 -24.28 8.99 -0.11
CA THR A 104 -22.99 8.84 0.57
C THR A 104 -23.06 7.69 1.57
N SER A 105 -22.06 6.82 1.58
CA SER A 105 -21.87 5.80 2.61
C SER A 105 -20.42 5.77 3.05
N ALA A 106 -20.17 5.37 4.29
CA ALA A 106 -18.84 5.26 4.85
C ALA A 106 -18.69 3.91 5.55
N TYR A 107 -17.54 3.28 5.35
CA TYR A 107 -17.17 2.02 5.97
C TYR A 107 -15.90 2.23 6.78
N SER A 108 -15.84 1.59 7.95
CA SER A 108 -14.68 1.59 8.81
C SER A 108 -14.40 0.17 9.26
N ASP A 109 -13.12 -0.20 9.23
CA ASP A 109 -12.62 -1.46 9.75
C ASP A 109 -11.41 -1.19 10.65
N ALA A 110 -11.19 -2.03 11.65
CA ALA A 110 -10.03 -1.92 12.52
C ALA A 110 -9.57 -3.29 13.00
N ASP A 111 -8.26 -3.50 12.99
CA ASP A 111 -7.65 -4.69 13.56
C ASP A 111 -7.18 -4.44 15.00
N TRP A 112 -7.01 -5.52 15.77
CA TRP A 112 -6.51 -5.45 17.13
C TRP A 112 -5.03 -5.79 17.18
N ALA A 113 -4.20 -4.80 17.51
CA ALA A 113 -2.77 -4.98 17.76
C ALA A 113 -2.02 -5.78 16.67
N SER A 114 -2.42 -5.64 15.41
CA SER A 114 -1.84 -6.40 14.29
C SER A 114 -0.36 -6.11 14.09
N ASN A 115 0.10 -4.92 14.50
CA ASN A 115 1.51 -4.59 14.50
C ASN A 115 2.22 -5.35 15.64
N LYS A 116 3.05 -6.34 15.28
CA LYS A 116 3.80 -7.14 16.26
C LYS A 116 4.81 -6.31 17.06
N ASP A 117 5.37 -5.25 16.48
CA ASP A 117 6.43 -4.46 17.12
C ASP A 117 5.87 -3.48 18.15
N SER A 118 4.83 -2.73 17.77
CA SER A 118 4.27 -1.68 18.63
C SER A 118 2.96 -2.07 19.31
N ARG A 119 2.39 -3.24 18.98
CA ARG A 119 1.06 -3.70 19.40
C ARG A 119 -0.05 -2.68 19.16
N LYS A 120 0.16 -1.79 18.19
CA LYS A 120 -0.83 -0.80 17.78
C LYS A 120 -1.79 -1.42 16.79
N SER A 121 -3.05 -1.08 16.96
CA SER A 121 -4.10 -1.32 15.99
C SER A 121 -3.88 -0.51 14.72
N MET A 122 -4.47 -0.98 13.65
CA MET A 122 -4.56 -0.30 12.38
C MET A 122 -6.04 -0.22 11.97
N SER A 123 -6.42 0.95 11.49
CA SER A 123 -7.79 1.23 11.04
C SER A 123 -7.79 1.56 9.56
N GLY A 124 -8.81 1.07 8.86
CA GLY A 124 -9.12 1.40 7.48
C GLY A 124 -10.44 2.15 7.40
N THR A 125 -10.52 3.16 6.54
CA THR A 125 -11.78 3.85 6.22
C THR A 125 -11.98 3.88 4.71
N MET A 126 -13.24 3.82 4.27
CA MET A 126 -13.63 3.90 2.86
C MET A 126 -14.95 4.67 2.75
N ASP A 127 -14.87 5.88 2.17
CA ASP A 127 -16.02 6.73 1.91
C ASP A 127 -16.41 6.61 0.43
N MET A 128 -17.69 6.34 0.22
CA MET A 128 -18.30 6.05 -1.07
C MET A 128 -19.31 7.14 -1.42
N ILE A 129 -19.33 7.54 -2.69
CA ILE A 129 -20.37 8.38 -3.28
C ILE A 129 -20.95 7.61 -4.46
N ASN A 130 -22.27 7.42 -4.48
CA ASN A 130 -22.98 6.68 -5.54
C ASN A 130 -22.30 5.32 -5.83
N GLU A 131 -22.09 4.52 -4.79
CA GLU A 131 -21.46 3.20 -4.87
C GLU A 131 -20.00 3.20 -5.40
N SER A 132 -19.38 4.36 -5.54
CA SER A 132 -18.01 4.52 -6.02
C SER A 132 -17.08 5.07 -4.92
N PRO A 133 -15.88 4.51 -4.72
CA PRO A 133 -14.96 5.00 -3.71
C PRO A 133 -14.36 6.35 -4.08
N VAL A 134 -14.44 7.28 -3.14
CA VAL A 134 -13.88 8.64 -3.29
C VAL A 134 -12.73 8.86 -2.32
N ILE A 135 -12.85 8.36 -1.10
CA ILE A 135 -11.81 8.47 -0.07
C ILE A 135 -11.57 7.09 0.52
N PHE A 136 -10.31 6.70 0.61
CA PHE A 136 -9.92 5.46 1.27
C PHE A 136 -8.55 5.63 1.89
N LYS A 137 -8.40 5.16 3.13
CA LYS A 137 -7.18 5.33 3.91
C LYS A 137 -6.97 4.12 4.82
N SER A 138 -5.71 3.76 5.01
CA SER A 138 -5.28 2.83 6.06
C SER A 138 -4.28 3.55 6.96
N LYS A 139 -4.43 3.43 8.28
CA LYS A 139 -3.69 4.23 9.26
C LYS A 139 -3.43 3.44 10.54
N PHE A 140 -2.24 3.58 11.11
CA PHE A 140 -1.98 3.13 12.48
C PHE A 140 -2.66 4.01 13.51
N GLN A 141 -3.32 3.38 14.47
CA GLN A 141 -3.91 4.07 15.60
C GLN A 141 -2.80 4.58 16.53
N ARG A 142 -3.01 5.77 17.09
CA ARG A 142 -1.99 6.47 17.88
C ARG A 142 -1.80 5.80 19.24
#